data_AF-A0A6V7KYU0-F1
#
_entry.id   AF-A0A6V7KYU0-F1
#
_cell.length_a   1.000
_cell.length_b   1.000
_cell.length_c   1.000
_cell.angle_alpha   90.00
_cell.angle_beta   90.00
_cell.angle_gamma   90.00
#
_symmetry.space_group_name_H-M   'P 1'
#
loop_
_entity.id
_entity.type
_entity.pdbx_description
1 polymer ?
#
loop_
_entity_poly.entity_id
_entity_poly.type
_entity_poly.pdbx_seq_one_letter_code
_entity_poly.pdbx_strand_id
1 'polypeptide(L)'
;GPDQVPRKVTVQSIGDGKYKATYVPDDCGRYKVNVKYGGKEVPGSPVSVQSVSTGKADQCKIKEGIQHTLAQGEEYCINVDTEKAGRGAVTCRIRSTSG
;
A
#
# COMPACT_ATOMS: atom_id res chain seq x y z
N GLY A 1 11.69 0.93 0.86
CA GLY A 1 10.75 0.89 2.00
C GLY A 1 10.85 -0.48 2.61
N PRO A 2 9.72 -1.16 2.86
CA PRO A 2 9.68 -2.56 3.28
C PRO A 2 10.41 -3.50 2.30
N ASP A 3 10.36 -3.16 1.01
CA ASP A 3 11.03 -3.82 -0.12
C ASP A 3 12.53 -3.48 -0.26
N GLN A 4 13.10 -2.72 0.69
CA GLN A 4 14.49 -2.23 0.66
C GLN A 4 14.87 -1.31 -0.51
N VAL A 5 13.93 -0.93 -1.38
CA VAL A 5 14.19 -0.02 -2.49
C VAL A 5 13.98 1.44 -2.04
N PRO A 6 14.91 2.38 -2.35
CA PRO A 6 14.75 3.79 -2.00
C PRO A 6 13.53 4.43 -2.68
N ARG A 7 12.91 5.43 -2.03
CA ARG A 7 11.81 6.22 -2.61
C ARG A 7 12.24 7.65 -2.85
N LYS A 8 11.62 8.27 -3.86
CA LYS A 8 11.83 9.69 -4.13
C LYS A 8 11.33 10.52 -2.95
N VAL A 9 12.16 11.44 -2.50
CA VAL A 9 11.83 12.42 -1.47
C VAL A 9 12.01 13.81 -2.07
N THR A 10 11.03 14.68 -1.85
CA THR A 10 11.13 16.09 -2.22
C THR A 10 11.62 16.88 -1.01
N VAL A 11 12.77 17.55 -1.14
CA VAL A 11 13.33 18.39 -0.08
C VAL A 11 13.19 19.85 -0.50
N GLN A 12 12.64 20.67 0.39
CA GLN A 12 12.43 22.10 0.18
C GLN A 12 13.08 22.88 1.32
N SER A 13 13.86 23.93 1.00
CA SER A 13 14.32 24.89 2.01
C SER A 13 13.14 25.77 2.44
N ILE A 14 12.93 25.89 3.75
CA ILE A 14 11.86 26.73 4.32
C ILE A 14 12.42 27.98 5.03
N GLY A 15 13.70 28.31 4.82
CA GLY A 15 14.39 29.43 5.47
C GLY A 15 15.05 29.06 6.80
N ASP A 16 15.90 29.94 7.32
CA ASP A 16 16.58 29.81 8.63
C ASP A 16 17.35 28.49 8.84
N GLY A 17 17.95 27.95 7.78
CA GLY A 17 18.67 26.66 7.83
C GLY A 17 17.75 25.44 8.05
N LYS A 18 16.43 25.60 7.93
CA LYS A 18 15.46 24.51 8.06
C LYS A 18 15.04 23.98 6.69
N TYR A 19 14.81 22.67 6.64
CA TYR A 19 14.40 21.95 5.44
C TYR A 19 13.17 21.11 5.72
N LYS A 20 12.24 21.08 4.76
CA LYS A 20 11.06 20.22 4.76
C LYS A 20 11.26 19.09 3.76
N ALA A 21 11.26 17.85 4.25
CA ALA A 21 11.27 16.65 3.40
C ALA A 21 9.85 16.08 3.32
N THR A 22 9.38 15.85 2.09
CA THR A 22 8.06 15.25 1.81
C THR A 22 8.24 13.98 0.99
N TYR A 23 7.54 12.92 1.38
CA TYR A 23 7.51 11.65 0.66
C TYR A 23 6.08 11.08 0.69
N VAL A 24 5.80 10.18 -0.25
CA VAL A 24 4.53 9.43 -0.31
C VAL A 24 4.88 7.94 -0.22
N PRO A 25 4.47 7.24 0.85
CA PRO A 25 4.61 5.80 0.92
C PRO A 25 3.79 5.14 -0.20
N ASP A 26 4.35 4.12 -0.83
CA ASP A 26 3.70 3.34 -1.89
C ASP A 26 3.25 1.95 -1.42
N ASP A 27 3.84 1.48 -0.31
CA ASP A 27 3.46 0.23 0.35
C ASP A 27 3.27 0.41 1.86
N CYS A 28 2.53 -0.51 2.46
CA CYS A 28 2.37 -0.64 3.90
C CYS A 28 3.60 -1.29 4.52
N GLY A 29 4.00 -0.86 5.71
CA GLY A 29 5.15 -1.41 6.41
C GLY A 29 6.11 -0.34 6.89
N ARG A 30 7.28 -0.79 7.34
CA ARG A 30 8.28 0.05 7.99
C ARG A 30 9.20 0.71 6.97
N TYR A 31 9.32 2.03 7.04
CA TYR A 31 10.25 2.84 6.28
C TYR A 31 11.33 3.39 7.21
N LYS A 32 12.54 3.56 6.66
CA LYS A 32 13.64 4.27 7.32
C LYS A 32 13.95 5.53 6.53
N VAL A 33 13.90 6.67 7.20
CA VAL A 33 14.25 7.97 6.64
C VAL A 33 15.65 8.34 7.12
N ASN A 34 16.60 8.29 6.18
CA ASN A 34 17.99 8.63 6.44
C ASN A 34 18.23 10.10 6.11
N VAL A 35 18.72 10.87 7.08
CA VAL A 35 18.99 12.30 6.97
C VAL A 35 20.47 12.51 7.21
N LYS A 36 21.15 13.11 6.23
CA LYS A 36 22.58 13.35 6.26
C LYS A 36 22.89 14.82 5.99
N TYR A 37 23.92 15.32 6.65
CA TYR A 37 24.50 16.64 6.41
C TYR A 37 26.01 16.52 6.26
N GLY A 38 26.56 17.05 5.16
CA GLY A 38 27.99 16.89 4.84
C GLY A 38 28.44 15.42 4.73
N GLY A 39 27.56 14.53 4.28
CA GLY A 39 27.81 13.09 4.17
C GLY A 39 27.68 12.30 5.49
N LYS A 40 27.53 12.97 6.64
CA LYS A 40 27.38 12.34 7.96
C LYS A 40 25.92 12.30 8.39
N GLU A 41 25.53 11.27 9.14
CA GLU A 41 24.19 11.20 9.73
C GLU A 41 24.02 12.27 10.81
N VAL A 42 22.84 12.89 10.82
CA VAL A 42 22.47 13.86 11.86
C VAL A 42 21.92 13.13 13.09
N PRO A 43 21.98 13.72 14.29
CA PRO A 43 21.36 13.15 15.47
C PRO A 43 19.87 12.84 15.25
N GLY A 44 19.41 11.67 15.68
CA GLY A 44 18.04 11.20 15.51
C GLY A 44 17.75 10.53 14.15
N SER A 45 18.71 10.48 13.24
CA SER A 45 18.65 9.63 12.05
C SER A 45 19.26 8.25 12.32
N PRO A 46 18.73 7.16 11.74
CA PRO A 46 17.54 7.08 10.88
C PRO A 46 16.23 7.16 11.67
N VAL A 47 15.24 7.85 11.09
CA VAL A 47 13.87 7.90 11.65
C VAL A 47 13.08 6.72 11.10
N SER A 48 12.49 5.91 11.98
CA SER A 48 11.59 4.83 11.59
C SER A 48 10.16 5.33 11.47
N VAL A 49 9.53 5.12 10.32
CA VAL A 49 8.14 5.49 10.06
C VAL A 49 7.34 4.24 9.70
N GLN A 50 6.18 4.06 10.32
CA GLN A 50 5.26 2.98 9.98
C GLN A 50 4.19 3.53 9.01
N SER A 51 4.19 3.01 7.78
CA SER A 51 3.07 3.18 6.84
C SER A 51 2.03 2.10 7.13
N VAL A 52 0.76 2.49 7.17
CA VAL A 52 -0.38 1.58 7.39
C VAL A 52 -1.36 1.69 6.23
N SER A 53 -2.09 0.61 6.00
CA SER A 53 -3.16 0.59 5.01
C SER A 53 -4.25 1.58 5.41
N THR A 54 -4.64 2.45 4.49
CA THR A 54 -5.76 3.37 4.68
C THR A 54 -7.07 2.83 4.10
N GLY A 55 -7.00 1.73 3.34
CA GLY A 55 -8.16 1.05 2.78
C GLY A 55 -9.04 0.39 3.85
N LYS A 56 -10.34 0.36 3.59
CA LYS A 56 -11.39 -0.25 4.40
C LYS A 56 -11.86 -1.54 3.74
N ALA A 57 -11.13 -2.64 3.99
CA ALA A 57 -11.41 -3.93 3.35
C ALA A 57 -12.80 -4.48 3.70
N ASP A 58 -13.35 -4.11 4.85
CA ASP A 58 -14.72 -4.41 5.30
C ASP A 58 -15.81 -3.77 4.43
N GLN A 59 -15.45 -2.76 3.63
CA GLN A 59 -16.35 -2.10 2.70
C GLN A 59 -16.32 -2.70 1.29
N CYS A 60 -15.44 -3.68 1.03
CA CYS A 60 -15.47 -4.47 -0.20
C CYS A 60 -16.64 -5.46 -0.14
N LYS A 61 -17.50 -5.48 -1.16
CA LYS A 61 -18.67 -6.38 -1.20
C LYS A 61 -18.76 -7.11 -2.53
N ILE A 62 -19.16 -8.37 -2.50
CA ILE A 62 -19.52 -9.09 -3.72
C ILE A 62 -20.94 -8.66 -4.09
N LYS A 63 -21.10 -7.97 -5.24
CA LYS A 63 -22.40 -7.58 -5.80
C LYS A 63 -23.08 -8.76 -6.48
N GLU A 64 -22.31 -9.54 -7.23
CA GLU A 64 -22.78 -10.69 -8.01
C GLU A 64 -21.70 -11.77 -8.03
N GLY A 65 -22.10 -13.04 -8.18
CA GLY A 65 -21.13 -14.14 -8.27
C GLY A 65 -20.98 -14.99 -7.00
N ILE A 66 -22.03 -15.12 -6.18
CA ILE A 66 -22.01 -15.85 -4.89
C ILE A 66 -22.49 -17.32 -5.04
N GLN A 67 -22.78 -17.80 -6.27
CA GLN A 67 -23.25 -19.19 -6.43
C GLN A 67 -22.14 -20.19 -6.13
N HIS A 68 -22.51 -21.21 -5.35
CA HIS A 68 -21.61 -22.29 -4.96
C HIS A 68 -21.56 -23.44 -5.97
N THR A 69 -22.50 -23.47 -6.91
CA THR A 69 -22.60 -24.51 -7.94
C THR A 69 -22.56 -23.84 -9.31
N LEU A 70 -21.59 -24.23 -10.12
CA LEU A 70 -21.41 -23.76 -11.49
C LEU A 70 -21.54 -24.95 -12.43
N ALA A 71 -22.22 -24.74 -13.56
CA ALA A 71 -22.22 -25.74 -14.62
C ALA A 71 -20.83 -25.79 -15.27
N GLN A 72 -20.36 -26.99 -15.57
CA GLN A 72 -19.06 -27.17 -16.20
C GLN A 72 -19.06 -26.55 -17.60
N GLY A 73 -18.06 -25.72 -17.89
CA GLY A 73 -17.89 -25.09 -19.20
C GLY A 73 -18.62 -23.76 -19.38
N GLU A 74 -19.35 -23.28 -18.36
CA GLU A 74 -19.93 -21.94 -18.39
C GLU A 74 -18.96 -20.89 -17.85
N GLU A 75 -18.94 -19.71 -18.49
CA GLU A 75 -18.22 -18.55 -17.98
C GLU A 75 -18.95 -17.99 -16.76
N TYR A 76 -18.20 -17.70 -15.70
CA TYR A 76 -18.77 -17.19 -14.46
C TYR A 76 -18.13 -15.87 -14.05
N CYS A 77 -18.98 -14.87 -13.78
CA CYS A 77 -18.57 -13.54 -13.39
C CYS A 77 -18.77 -13.32 -11.89
N ILE A 78 -17.74 -12.78 -11.24
CA ILE A 78 -17.81 -12.30 -9.85
C ILE A 78 -17.56 -10.79 -9.87
N ASN A 79 -18.58 -10.02 -9.49
CA ASN A 79 -18.52 -8.58 -9.44
C ASN A 79 -18.25 -8.12 -8.00
N VAL A 80 -17.14 -7.40 -7.81
CA VAL A 80 -16.72 -6.87 -6.51
C VAL A 80 -16.86 -5.35 -6.50
N ASP A 81 -17.64 -4.82 -5.57
CA ASP A 81 -17.75 -3.39 -5.29
C ASP A 81 -16.67 -2.95 -4.29
N THR A 82 -15.87 -1.97 -4.68
CA THR A 82 -14.83 -1.36 -3.85
C THR A 82 -14.98 0.15 -3.71
N GLU A 83 -16.10 0.75 -4.14
CA GLU A 83 -16.28 2.22 -4.17
C GLU A 83 -16.04 2.88 -2.81
N LYS A 84 -16.40 2.20 -1.71
CA LYS A 84 -16.26 2.68 -0.33
C LYS A 84 -15.03 2.15 0.40
N ALA A 85 -14.26 1.26 -0.24
CA ALA A 85 -13.08 0.62 0.36
C ALA A 85 -11.82 1.49 0.26
N GLY A 86 -11.78 2.47 -0.63
CA GLY A 86 -10.60 3.31 -0.83
C GLY A 86 -9.48 2.59 -1.59
N ARG A 87 -8.25 3.06 -1.44
CA ARG A 87 -7.09 2.48 -2.15
C ARG A 87 -6.67 1.16 -1.51
N GLY A 88 -6.55 0.13 -2.33
CA GLY A 88 -6.07 -1.20 -1.94
C GLY A 88 -5.98 -2.12 -3.16
N ALA A 89 -5.39 -3.29 -2.97
CA ALA A 89 -5.36 -4.34 -3.98
C ALA A 89 -6.47 -5.37 -3.72
N VAL A 90 -7.24 -5.70 -4.75
CA VAL A 90 -8.21 -6.82 -4.70
C VAL A 90 -7.52 -8.06 -5.24
N THR A 91 -7.60 -9.16 -4.50
CA THR A 91 -7.07 -10.47 -4.93
C THR A 91 -8.21 -11.46 -4.99
N CYS A 92 -8.35 -12.16 -6.11
CA CYS A 92 -9.31 -13.26 -6.26
C CYS A 92 -8.55 -14.59 -6.29
N ARG A 93 -9.04 -15.59 -5.53
CA ARG A 93 -8.48 -16.95 -5.54
C ARG A 93 -9.60 -17.97 -5.68
N ILE A 94 -9.66 -18.61 -6.83
CA ILE A 94 -10.58 -19.70 -7.12
C ILE A 94 -9.90 -21.01 -6.72
N ARG A 95 -10.62 -21.91 -6.05
CA ARG A 95 -10.16 -23.26 -5.73
C ARG A 95 -11.19 -24.25 -6.23
N SER A 96 -10.76 -25.23 -7.02
CA SER A 96 -11.59 -26.37 -7.40
C SER A 96 -11.65 -27.36 -6.24
N THR A 97 -12.70 -28.18 -6.17
CA THR A 97 -12.74 -29.35 -5.29
C THR A 97 -11.67 -30.39 -5.65
N SER A 98 -11.09 -30.31 -6.84
CA SER A 98 -10.00 -31.18 -7.32
C SER A 98 -8.58 -30.74 -6.90
N GLY A 99 -8.42 -29.59 -6.24
CA GLY A 99 -7.11 -29.03 -5.85
C GLY A 99 -6.61 -27.92 -6.76
#